data_AF-A0A1E4ID06-F1
#
_entry.id   AF-A0A1E4ID06-F1
#
_cell.length_a   1.000
_cell.length_b   1.000
_cell.length_c   1.000
_cell.angle_alpha   90.00
_cell.angle_beta   90.00
_cell.angle_gamma   90.00
#
_symmetry.space_group_name_H-M   'P 1'
#
loop_
_entity.id
_entity.type
_entity.pdbx_description
1 polymer ?
#
loop_
_entity_poly.entity_id
_entity_poly.type
_entity_poly.pdbx_seq_one_letter_code
_entity_poly.pdbx_strand_id
1 'polypeptide(L)'
;METMVLDGRRRADGDLEWARWGATAGVVGAVAFLVGTGLIPPAARLEAGPVELARVLADGGGRLYFAAFMAVAGAVLRVALFVALVQLAPPGAPASGLLRLALAACVLTQTLVAVGGVAALVGVNAALAGMDPALVTFGWRALWLSFVASAVPTLLYTAAAVLGLQRAGLSPGWVSALGWISALAHLLVLFALDERGLFALDGLLGMIAPVTTVLWVLCLCVQLPGRVRQRGIAAAAAPAK
;
A
#
# COMPACT_ATOMS: atom_id res chain seq x y z
N MET A 1 1.11 42.41 -5.52
CA MET A 1 0.09 41.65 -6.26
C MET A 1 0.72 40.69 -7.26
N GLU A 2 1.68 41.14 -8.08
CA GLU A 2 2.39 40.31 -9.06
C GLU A 2 3.24 39.17 -8.45
N THR A 3 3.92 39.43 -7.34
CA THR A 3 4.66 38.41 -6.56
C THR A 3 3.77 37.30 -6.00
N MET A 4 2.58 37.65 -5.52
CA MET A 4 1.60 36.70 -4.96
C MET A 4 1.01 35.77 -6.03
N VAL A 5 0.83 36.28 -7.26
CA VAL A 5 0.36 35.50 -8.41
C VAL A 5 1.45 34.54 -8.93
N LEU A 6 2.72 34.98 -8.93
CA LEU A 6 3.86 34.15 -9.29
C LEU A 6 4.09 33.00 -8.30
N ASP A 7 3.94 33.26 -6.99
CA ASP A 7 4.02 32.22 -5.95
C ASP A 7 2.87 31.22 -6.05
N GLY A 8 1.66 31.68 -6.36
CA GLY A 8 0.49 30.83 -6.60
C GLY A 8 0.68 29.87 -7.78
N ARG A 9 1.24 30.36 -8.90
CA ARG A 9 1.54 29.52 -10.07
C ARG A 9 2.66 28.51 -9.81
N ARG A 10 3.78 28.92 -9.20
CA ARG A 10 4.87 28.00 -8.84
C ARG A 10 4.40 26.87 -7.93
N ARG A 11 3.52 27.18 -6.98
CA ARG A 11 2.94 26.18 -6.09
C ARG A 11 2.02 25.21 -6.84
N ALA A 12 1.20 25.70 -7.77
CA ALA A 12 0.33 24.85 -8.57
C ALA A 12 1.12 23.89 -9.48
N ASP A 13 2.23 24.36 -10.07
CA ASP A 13 3.11 23.54 -10.89
C ASP A 13 3.83 22.47 -10.05
N GLY A 14 4.34 22.85 -8.87
CA GLY A 14 4.96 21.92 -7.92
C GLY A 14 3.98 20.85 -7.40
N ASP A 15 2.75 21.25 -7.05
CA ASP A 15 1.70 20.30 -6.68
C ASP A 15 1.40 19.31 -7.83
N LEU A 16 1.36 19.78 -9.08
CA LEU A 16 1.11 18.90 -10.22
C LEU A 16 2.26 17.91 -10.46
N GLU A 17 3.50 18.33 -10.24
CA GLU A 17 4.68 17.45 -10.31
C GLU A 17 4.62 16.34 -9.25
N TRP A 18 4.37 16.73 -7.99
CA TRP A 18 4.16 15.77 -6.89
C TRP A 18 3.03 14.79 -7.20
N ALA A 19 1.93 15.26 -7.79
CA ALA A 19 0.80 14.42 -8.18
C ALA A 19 1.18 13.39 -9.25
N ARG A 20 1.94 13.79 -10.28
CA ARG A 20 2.39 12.90 -11.36
C ARG A 20 3.39 11.86 -10.86
N TRP A 21 4.37 12.30 -10.08
CA TRP A 21 5.38 11.42 -9.50
C TRP A 21 4.73 10.42 -8.54
N GLY A 22 3.90 10.91 -7.62
CA GLY A 22 3.16 10.07 -6.67
C GLY A 22 2.24 9.06 -7.37
N ALA A 23 1.49 9.49 -8.39
CA ALA A 23 0.64 8.60 -9.19
C ALA A 23 1.44 7.51 -9.91
N THR A 24 2.59 7.86 -10.48
CA THR A 24 3.47 6.89 -11.16
C THR A 24 4.01 5.87 -10.17
N ALA A 25 4.54 6.33 -9.04
CA ALA A 25 5.01 5.47 -7.97
C ALA A 25 3.90 4.54 -7.46
N GLY A 26 2.69 5.07 -7.28
CA GLY A 26 1.51 4.31 -6.87
C GLY A 26 1.13 3.21 -7.87
N VAL A 27 1.09 3.52 -9.17
CA VAL A 27 0.78 2.55 -10.23
C VAL A 27 1.85 1.47 -10.32
N VAL A 28 3.12 1.85 -10.41
CA VAL A 28 4.22 0.88 -10.50
C VAL A 28 4.27 0.02 -9.24
N GLY A 29 4.07 0.62 -8.07
CA GLY A 29 4.06 -0.10 -6.80
C GLY A 29 2.90 -1.09 -6.67
N ALA A 30 1.71 -0.71 -7.13
CA ALA A 30 0.54 -1.58 -7.18
C ALA A 30 0.73 -2.77 -8.15
N VAL A 31 1.27 -2.51 -9.35
CA VAL A 31 1.59 -3.55 -10.33
C VAL A 31 2.66 -4.49 -9.77
N ALA A 32 3.70 -3.95 -9.16
CA ALA A 32 4.76 -4.75 -8.56
C ALA A 32 4.24 -5.69 -7.47
N PHE A 33 3.33 -5.18 -6.62
CA PHE A 33 2.65 -6.01 -5.63
C PHE A 33 1.86 -7.16 -6.28
N LEU A 34 1.03 -6.87 -7.30
CA LEU A 34 0.24 -7.91 -7.98
C LEU A 34 1.12 -8.98 -8.63
N VAL A 35 2.21 -8.57 -9.29
CA VAL A 35 3.19 -9.50 -9.88
C VAL A 35 3.84 -10.33 -8.79
N GLY A 36 4.31 -9.70 -7.71
CA GLY A 36 4.96 -10.39 -6.59
C GLY A 36 4.04 -11.45 -5.99
N THR A 37 2.80 -11.10 -5.67
CA THR A 37 1.86 -12.05 -5.07
C THR A 37 1.42 -13.14 -6.04
N GLY A 38 1.22 -12.82 -7.33
CA GLY A 38 0.82 -13.79 -8.35
C GLY A 38 1.89 -14.86 -8.65
N LEU A 39 3.15 -14.62 -8.26
CA LEU A 39 4.25 -15.56 -8.43
C LEU A 39 4.46 -16.51 -7.23
N ILE A 40 3.76 -16.27 -6.11
CA ILE A 40 3.79 -17.17 -4.95
C ILE A 40 2.97 -18.42 -5.29
N PRO A 41 3.55 -19.63 -5.28
CA PRO A 41 2.82 -20.83 -5.61
C PRO A 41 1.78 -21.15 -4.52
N PRO A 42 0.61 -21.69 -4.89
CA PRO A 42 -0.41 -22.12 -3.92
C PRO A 42 0.05 -23.19 -2.92
N ALA A 43 1.18 -23.84 -3.19
CA ALA A 43 1.83 -24.83 -2.33
C ALA A 43 2.72 -24.21 -1.25
N ALA A 44 3.09 -22.92 -1.34
CA ALA A 44 3.89 -22.23 -0.32
C ALA A 44 3.05 -21.84 0.91
N ARG A 45 2.23 -22.80 1.37
CA ARG A 45 1.24 -22.56 2.41
C ARG A 45 1.88 -22.40 3.78
N LEU A 46 1.38 -21.48 4.58
CA LEU A 46 1.86 -21.25 5.95
C LEU A 46 1.60 -22.42 6.89
N GLU A 47 0.53 -23.16 6.64
CA GLU A 47 0.14 -24.35 7.38
C GLU A 47 0.94 -25.59 6.98
N ALA A 48 1.71 -25.54 5.89
CA ALA A 48 2.57 -26.65 5.49
C ALA A 48 3.60 -26.96 6.58
N GLY A 49 3.95 -28.24 6.70
CA GLY A 49 4.99 -28.68 7.64
C GLY A 49 6.34 -28.05 7.29
N PRO A 50 7.25 -27.83 8.27
CA PRO A 50 8.50 -27.11 8.01
C PRO A 50 9.35 -27.69 6.88
N VAL A 51 9.42 -29.03 6.79
CA VAL A 51 10.15 -29.73 5.73
C VAL A 51 9.51 -29.53 4.36
N GLU A 52 8.19 -29.61 4.29
CA GLU A 52 7.45 -29.40 3.04
C GLU A 52 7.59 -27.96 2.55
N LEU A 53 7.43 -26.99 3.45
CA LEU A 53 7.57 -25.58 3.12
C LEU A 53 8.99 -25.27 2.66
N ALA A 54 10.01 -25.74 3.37
CA ALA A 54 11.40 -25.54 2.97
C ALA A 54 11.68 -26.09 1.57
N ARG A 55 11.14 -27.29 1.26
CA ARG A 55 11.22 -27.87 -0.09
C ARG A 55 10.53 -26.99 -1.13
N VAL A 56 9.30 -26.54 -0.89
CA VAL A 56 8.56 -25.66 -1.82
C VAL A 56 9.30 -24.34 -2.06
N LEU A 57 9.90 -23.76 -1.02
CA LEU A 57 10.67 -22.52 -1.13
C LEU A 57 11.97 -22.73 -1.91
N ALA A 58 12.67 -23.85 -1.69
CA ALA A 58 13.87 -24.22 -2.45
C ALA A 58 13.53 -24.48 -3.94
N ASP A 59 12.49 -25.26 -4.21
CA ASP A 59 12.03 -25.58 -5.58
C ASP A 59 11.55 -24.32 -6.31
N GLY A 60 10.94 -23.38 -5.59
CA GLY A 60 10.50 -22.09 -6.13
C GLY A 60 11.62 -21.08 -6.33
N GLY A 61 12.75 -21.23 -5.61
CA GLY A 61 14.00 -20.49 -5.74
C GLY A 61 13.90 -19.07 -6.30
N GLY A 62 14.47 -18.88 -7.50
CA GLY A 62 14.53 -17.57 -8.17
C GLY A 62 13.18 -16.90 -8.41
N ARG A 63 12.11 -17.69 -8.66
CA ARG A 63 10.74 -17.14 -8.81
C ARG A 63 10.27 -16.51 -7.50
N LEU A 64 10.47 -17.20 -6.38
CA LEU A 64 10.07 -16.70 -5.06
C LEU A 64 10.96 -15.53 -4.59
N TYR A 65 12.24 -15.55 -4.96
CA TYR A 65 13.13 -14.42 -4.74
C TYR A 65 12.65 -13.17 -5.47
N PHE A 66 12.33 -13.31 -6.76
CA PHE A 66 11.76 -12.21 -7.56
C PHE A 66 10.39 -11.76 -7.02
N ALA A 67 9.53 -12.70 -6.60
CA ALA A 67 8.24 -12.40 -5.98
C ALA A 67 8.40 -11.52 -4.72
N ALA A 68 9.30 -11.91 -3.82
CA ALA A 68 9.57 -11.17 -2.59
C ALA A 68 10.22 -9.80 -2.89
N PHE A 69 11.15 -9.73 -3.85
CA PHE A 69 11.71 -8.45 -4.30
C PHE A 69 10.63 -7.50 -4.84
N MET A 70 9.71 -8.01 -5.67
CA MET A 70 8.61 -7.22 -6.22
C MET A 70 7.64 -6.76 -5.12
N ALA A 71 7.42 -7.56 -4.08
CA ALA A 71 6.64 -7.15 -2.91
C ALA A 71 7.33 -5.99 -2.15
N VAL A 72 8.65 -6.08 -1.93
CA VAL A 72 9.44 -5.01 -1.28
C VAL A 72 9.41 -3.73 -2.12
N ALA A 73 9.75 -3.82 -3.40
CA ALA A 73 9.72 -2.69 -4.33
C ALA A 73 8.32 -2.06 -4.39
N GLY A 74 7.28 -2.88 -4.46
CA GLY A 74 5.89 -2.43 -4.46
C GLY A 74 5.48 -1.70 -3.18
N ALA A 75 5.96 -2.15 -2.02
CA ALA A 75 5.74 -1.47 -0.74
C ALA A 75 6.47 -0.12 -0.68
N VAL A 76 7.75 -0.07 -1.06
CA VAL A 76 8.55 1.18 -1.07
C VAL A 76 7.97 2.22 -2.03
N LEU A 77 7.51 1.81 -3.21
CA LEU A 77 6.87 2.71 -4.17
C LEU A 77 5.51 3.22 -3.68
N ARG A 78 4.78 2.43 -2.89
CA ARG A 78 3.56 2.91 -2.21
C ARG A 78 3.87 3.88 -1.07
N VAL A 79 4.99 3.71 -0.35
CA VAL A 79 5.48 4.75 0.59
C VAL A 79 5.69 6.06 -0.14
N ALA A 80 6.35 6.04 -1.30
CA ALA A 80 6.55 7.22 -2.14
C ALA A 80 5.22 7.90 -2.53
N LEU A 81 4.20 7.12 -2.95
CA LEU A 81 2.85 7.64 -3.18
C LEU A 81 2.28 8.36 -1.95
N PHE A 82 2.34 7.74 -0.77
CA PHE A 82 1.78 8.34 0.45
C PHE A 82 2.52 9.60 0.87
N VAL A 83 3.84 9.65 0.70
CA VAL A 83 4.64 10.87 0.92
C VAL A 83 4.19 11.98 -0.04
N ALA A 84 3.99 11.67 -1.33
CA ALA A 84 3.47 12.65 -2.28
C ALA A 84 2.08 13.17 -1.86
N LEU A 85 1.17 12.29 -1.42
CA LEU A 85 -0.15 12.68 -0.93
C LEU A 85 -0.08 13.57 0.33
N VAL A 86 0.90 13.36 1.22
CA VAL A 86 1.13 14.24 2.38
C VAL A 86 1.51 15.64 1.92
N GLN A 87 2.37 15.77 0.90
CA GLN A 87 2.77 17.06 0.34
C GLN A 87 1.58 17.78 -0.32
N LEU A 88 0.69 17.03 -0.96
CA LEU A 88 -0.50 17.56 -1.62
C LEU A 88 -1.65 17.91 -0.65
N ALA A 89 -1.55 17.50 0.62
CA ALA A 89 -2.57 17.76 1.62
C ALA A 89 -2.61 19.27 1.96
N PRO A 90 -3.75 19.95 1.71
CA PRO A 90 -3.83 21.40 1.82
C PRO A 90 -3.58 21.85 3.27
N PRO A 91 -2.69 22.83 3.51
CA PRO A 91 -2.44 23.33 4.86
C PRO A 91 -3.63 24.16 5.37
N GLY A 92 -3.85 24.14 6.68
CA GLY A 92 -4.79 25.05 7.37
C GLY A 92 -6.25 24.59 7.44
N ALA A 93 -6.61 23.43 6.91
CA ALA A 93 -7.93 22.84 7.12
C ALA A 93 -7.92 21.89 8.33
N PRO A 94 -8.91 21.90 9.24
CA PRO A 94 -8.94 20.98 10.39
C PRO A 94 -8.92 19.50 9.96
N ALA A 95 -9.44 19.18 8.77
CA ALA A 95 -9.37 17.84 8.18
C ALA A 95 -7.97 17.46 7.63
N SER A 96 -7.06 18.42 7.42
CA SER A 96 -5.74 18.14 6.84
C SER A 96 -4.79 17.47 7.84
N GLY A 97 -4.93 17.75 9.13
CA GLY A 97 -4.13 17.10 10.18
C GLY A 97 -4.42 15.60 10.24
N LEU A 98 -5.70 15.23 10.26
CA LEU A 98 -6.14 13.84 10.23
C LEU A 98 -5.74 13.12 8.94
N LEU A 99 -5.84 13.79 7.78
CA LEU A 99 -5.36 13.23 6.52
C LEU A 99 -3.85 12.94 6.56
N ARG A 100 -3.04 13.89 7.03
CA ARG A 100 -1.59 13.72 7.12
C ARG A 100 -1.21 12.59 8.08
N LEU A 101 -1.87 12.51 9.23
CA LEU A 101 -1.69 11.41 10.18
C LEU A 101 -2.05 10.07 9.56
N ALA A 102 -3.20 9.98 8.87
CA ALA A 102 -3.62 8.76 8.20
C ALA A 102 -2.63 8.33 7.11
N LEU A 103 -2.13 9.25 6.30
CA LEU A 103 -1.14 8.96 5.26
C LEU A 103 0.23 8.57 5.84
N ALA A 104 0.67 9.21 6.92
CA ALA A 104 1.89 8.80 7.64
C ALA A 104 1.74 7.38 8.21
N ALA A 105 0.54 7.04 8.67
CA ALA A 105 0.25 5.70 9.15
C ALA A 105 0.19 4.67 8.01
N CYS A 106 -0.28 5.05 6.81
CA CYS A 106 -0.13 4.23 5.61
C CYS A 106 1.35 4.00 5.23
N VAL A 107 2.24 4.98 5.46
CA VAL A 107 3.68 4.76 5.31
C VAL A 107 4.18 3.68 6.27
N LEU A 108 3.77 3.72 7.54
CA LEU A 108 4.15 2.69 8.53
C LEU A 108 3.67 1.30 8.10
N THR A 109 2.43 1.16 7.62
CA THR A 109 1.91 -0.14 7.19
C THR A 109 2.64 -0.68 5.96
N GLN A 110 2.99 0.16 4.99
CA GLN A 110 3.82 -0.27 3.86
C GLN A 110 5.24 -0.63 4.27
N THR A 111 5.84 0.08 5.24
CA THR A 111 7.14 -0.29 5.78
C THR A 111 7.11 -1.69 6.42
N LEU A 112 6.04 -2.02 7.15
CA LEU A 112 5.86 -3.38 7.68
C LEU A 112 5.76 -4.43 6.57
N VAL A 113 5.03 -4.14 5.48
CA VAL A 113 4.96 -5.03 4.31
C VAL A 113 6.34 -5.22 3.67
N ALA A 114 7.15 -4.15 3.56
CA ALA A 114 8.51 -4.23 3.05
C ALA A 114 9.40 -5.09 3.96
N VAL A 115 9.33 -4.91 5.28
CA VAL A 115 10.05 -5.73 6.27
C VAL A 115 9.65 -7.21 6.14
N GLY A 116 8.35 -7.49 5.98
CA GLY A 116 7.86 -8.84 5.72
C GLY A 116 8.43 -9.43 4.43
N GLY A 117 8.49 -8.65 3.35
CA GLY A 117 9.11 -9.05 2.09
C GLY A 117 10.60 -9.37 2.24
N VAL A 118 11.34 -8.61 3.05
CA VAL A 118 12.74 -8.90 3.39
C VAL A 118 12.85 -10.21 4.19
N ALA A 119 11.96 -10.45 5.16
CA ALA A 119 11.94 -11.71 5.90
C ALA A 119 11.67 -12.93 4.96
N ALA A 120 10.80 -12.76 3.97
CA ALA A 120 10.58 -13.77 2.93
C ALA A 120 11.85 -14.04 2.11
N LEU A 121 12.60 -12.99 1.73
CA LEU A 121 13.90 -13.15 1.05
C LEU A 121 14.89 -13.95 1.91
N VAL A 122 14.94 -13.67 3.22
CA VAL A 122 15.77 -14.44 4.17
C VAL A 122 15.33 -15.91 4.19
N GLY A 123 14.02 -16.18 4.27
CA GLY A 123 13.48 -17.54 4.25
C GLY A 123 13.82 -18.30 2.96
N VAL A 124 13.65 -17.66 1.79
CA VAL A 124 13.99 -18.25 0.48
C VAL A 124 15.50 -18.51 0.37
N ASN A 125 16.33 -17.56 0.81
CA ASN A 125 17.79 -17.73 0.78
C ASN A 125 18.24 -18.87 1.71
N ALA A 126 17.65 -18.97 2.90
CA ALA A 126 17.90 -20.06 3.84
C ALA A 126 17.49 -21.42 3.24
N ALA A 127 16.37 -21.48 2.51
CA ALA A 127 15.91 -22.69 1.83
C ALA A 127 16.88 -23.14 0.74
N LEU A 128 17.33 -22.19 -0.10
CA LEU A 128 18.30 -22.45 -1.17
C LEU A 128 19.67 -22.89 -0.63
N ALA A 129 20.04 -22.41 0.55
CA ALA A 129 21.27 -22.80 1.24
C ALA A 129 21.15 -24.14 2.00
N GLY A 130 19.99 -24.81 1.97
CA GLY A 130 19.77 -26.07 2.68
C GLY A 130 19.84 -25.94 4.20
N MET A 131 19.45 -24.78 4.75
CA MET A 131 19.44 -24.55 6.20
C MET A 131 18.32 -25.33 6.89
N ASP A 132 18.33 -25.32 8.23
CA ASP A 132 17.29 -25.93 9.07
C ASP A 132 15.88 -25.50 8.61
N PRO A 133 14.99 -26.46 8.27
CA PRO A 133 13.62 -26.18 7.87
C PRO A 133 12.84 -25.29 8.85
N ALA A 134 13.15 -25.34 10.15
CA ALA A 134 12.52 -24.46 11.14
C ALA A 134 12.89 -22.98 10.92
N LEU A 135 14.16 -22.68 10.62
CA LEU A 135 14.63 -21.33 10.33
C LEU A 135 14.05 -20.79 9.02
N VAL A 136 14.00 -21.64 7.99
CA VAL A 136 13.36 -21.34 6.70
C VAL A 136 11.90 -20.95 6.89
N THR A 137 11.17 -21.79 7.63
CA THR A 137 9.75 -21.58 7.93
C THR A 137 9.51 -20.31 8.75
N PHE A 138 10.41 -19.99 9.69
CA PHE A 138 10.34 -18.76 10.46
C PHE A 138 10.42 -17.52 9.56
N GLY A 139 11.39 -17.45 8.65
CA GLY A 139 11.52 -16.33 7.71
C GLY A 139 10.28 -16.14 6.82
N TRP A 140 9.73 -17.25 6.30
CA TRP A 140 8.51 -17.21 5.49
C TRP A 140 7.27 -16.82 6.30
N ARG A 141 7.11 -17.32 7.52
CA ARG A 141 5.98 -16.95 8.40
C ARG A 141 6.08 -15.51 8.91
N ALA A 142 7.29 -14.97 9.07
CA ALA A 142 7.51 -13.58 9.47
C ALA A 142 6.99 -12.55 8.44
N LEU A 143 6.97 -12.90 7.14
CA LEU A 143 6.26 -12.13 6.11
C LEU A 143 4.79 -11.94 6.49
N TRP A 144 4.13 -13.03 6.84
CA TRP A 144 2.70 -13.04 7.15
C TRP A 144 2.37 -12.41 8.49
N LEU A 145 3.21 -12.59 9.50
CA LEU A 145 3.08 -11.85 10.76
C LEU A 145 3.15 -10.34 10.52
N SER A 146 4.02 -9.89 9.61
CA SER A 146 4.13 -8.48 9.23
C SER A 146 2.89 -8.00 8.47
N PHE A 147 2.31 -8.85 7.61
CA PHE A 147 1.03 -8.57 6.95
C PHE A 147 -0.11 -8.44 7.95
N VAL A 148 -0.24 -9.37 8.90
CA VAL A 148 -1.27 -9.33 9.96
C VAL A 148 -1.11 -8.08 10.83
N ALA A 149 0.11 -7.78 11.26
CA ALA A 149 0.41 -6.57 12.03
C ALA A 149 0.04 -5.30 11.27
N SER A 150 0.12 -5.32 9.93
CA SER A 150 -0.30 -4.20 9.08
C SER A 150 -1.82 -4.14 8.86
N ALA A 151 -2.56 -5.24 8.97
CA ALA A 151 -3.97 -5.31 8.57
C ALA A 151 -4.90 -4.53 9.53
N VAL A 152 -4.72 -4.70 10.85
CA VAL A 152 -5.55 -4.03 11.88
C VAL A 152 -5.46 -2.49 11.75
N PRO A 153 -4.26 -1.89 11.69
CA PRO A 153 -4.16 -0.43 11.57
C PRO A 153 -4.60 0.06 10.19
N THR A 154 -4.42 -0.75 9.13
CA THR A 154 -4.79 -0.36 7.77
C THR A 154 -6.28 -0.08 7.62
N LEU A 155 -7.16 -0.77 8.35
CA LEU A 155 -8.60 -0.45 8.37
C LEU A 155 -8.84 1.02 8.74
N LEU A 156 -8.34 1.44 9.91
CA LEU A 156 -8.56 2.77 10.47
C LEU A 156 -7.93 3.85 9.60
N TYR A 157 -6.71 3.60 9.11
CA TYR A 157 -5.98 4.55 8.29
C TYR A 157 -6.55 4.67 6.88
N THR A 158 -7.04 3.57 6.29
CA THR A 158 -7.73 3.61 5.00
C THR A 158 -9.02 4.42 5.11
N ALA A 159 -9.85 4.19 6.14
CA ALA A 159 -11.07 4.97 6.35
C ALA A 159 -10.77 6.47 6.54
N ALA A 160 -9.80 6.80 7.39
CA ALA A 160 -9.39 8.18 7.62
C ALA A 160 -8.77 8.84 6.37
N ALA A 161 -7.96 8.10 5.61
CA ALA A 161 -7.37 8.58 4.36
C ALA A 161 -8.44 8.82 3.29
N VAL A 162 -9.42 7.93 3.13
CA VAL A 162 -10.54 8.10 2.20
C VAL A 162 -11.33 9.37 2.51
N LEU A 163 -11.73 9.55 3.77
CA LEU A 163 -12.43 10.74 4.23
C LEU A 163 -11.59 12.00 4.01
N GLY A 164 -10.31 11.96 4.37
CA GLY A 164 -9.39 13.07 4.23
C GLY A 164 -9.16 13.46 2.78
N LEU A 165 -8.92 12.49 1.89
CA LEU A 165 -8.70 12.71 0.45
C LEU A 165 -9.95 13.27 -0.22
N GLN A 166 -11.14 12.78 0.16
CA GLN A 166 -12.41 13.32 -0.34
C GLN A 166 -12.61 14.77 0.10
N ARG A 167 -12.40 15.07 1.39
CA ARG A 167 -12.50 16.44 1.93
C ARG A 167 -11.46 17.40 1.37
N ALA A 168 -10.27 16.89 1.03
CA ALA A 168 -9.21 17.65 0.37
C ALA A 168 -9.44 17.84 -1.14
N GLY A 169 -10.51 17.28 -1.71
CA GLY A 169 -10.80 17.34 -3.14
C GLY A 169 -9.85 16.51 -4.02
N LEU A 170 -9.05 15.63 -3.40
CA LEU A 170 -8.05 14.79 -4.07
C LEU A 170 -8.63 13.45 -4.58
N SER A 171 -9.80 13.04 -4.08
CA SER A 171 -10.49 11.81 -4.50
C SER A 171 -11.94 12.10 -4.91
N PRO A 172 -12.40 11.69 -6.12
CA PRO A 172 -13.82 11.69 -6.46
C PRO A 172 -14.62 10.71 -5.60
N GLY A 173 -15.93 10.96 -5.45
CA GLY A 173 -16.81 10.12 -4.62
C GLY A 173 -16.81 8.64 -4.99
N TRP A 174 -16.75 8.28 -6.27
CA TRP A 174 -16.71 6.88 -6.70
C TRP A 174 -15.37 6.19 -6.39
N VAL A 175 -14.24 6.91 -6.46
CA VAL A 175 -12.93 6.37 -6.01
C VAL A 175 -12.91 6.23 -4.50
N SER A 176 -13.49 7.19 -3.77
CA SER A 176 -13.64 7.07 -2.32
C SER A 176 -14.50 5.87 -1.94
N ALA A 177 -15.54 5.53 -2.71
CA ALA A 177 -16.33 4.32 -2.50
C ALA A 177 -15.48 3.04 -2.62
N LEU A 178 -14.56 2.96 -3.59
CA LEU A 178 -13.60 1.85 -3.67
C LEU A 178 -12.69 1.78 -2.45
N GLY A 179 -12.26 2.93 -1.92
CA GLY A 179 -11.48 2.99 -0.69
C GLY A 179 -12.28 2.50 0.54
N TRP A 180 -13.58 2.80 0.61
CA TRP A 180 -14.47 2.24 1.64
C TRP A 180 -14.66 0.73 1.50
N ILE A 181 -14.84 0.22 0.28
CA ILE A 181 -14.89 -1.23 0.01
C ILE A 181 -13.58 -1.88 0.48
N SER A 182 -12.44 -1.26 0.17
CA SER A 182 -11.14 -1.72 0.64
C SER A 182 -11.03 -1.72 2.16
N ALA A 183 -11.49 -0.66 2.85
CA ALA A 183 -11.52 -0.63 4.31
C ALA A 183 -12.39 -1.77 4.87
N LEU A 184 -13.60 -1.96 4.34
CA LEU A 184 -14.50 -3.06 4.75
C LEU A 184 -13.88 -4.44 4.49
N ALA A 185 -13.13 -4.62 3.40
CA ALA A 185 -12.44 -5.88 3.12
C ALA A 185 -11.42 -6.24 4.20
N HIS A 186 -10.83 -5.26 4.90
CA HIS A 186 -9.94 -5.53 6.03
C HIS A 186 -10.70 -6.07 7.26
N LEU A 187 -12.01 -5.82 7.39
CA LEU A 187 -12.82 -6.47 8.44
C LEU A 187 -12.90 -7.99 8.22
N LEU A 188 -13.02 -8.43 6.96
CA LEU A 188 -13.01 -9.87 6.64
C LEU A 188 -11.69 -10.53 7.05
N VAL A 189 -10.58 -9.81 6.91
CA VAL A 189 -9.26 -10.26 7.40
C VAL A 189 -9.27 -10.40 8.92
N LEU A 190 -9.87 -9.44 9.65
CA LEU A 190 -9.97 -9.52 11.11
C LEU A 190 -10.82 -10.71 11.57
N PHE A 191 -11.98 -10.94 10.93
CA PHE A 191 -12.81 -12.11 11.24
C PHE A 191 -12.09 -13.43 10.92
N ALA A 192 -11.39 -13.51 9.79
CA ALA A 192 -10.61 -14.69 9.44
C ALA A 192 -9.49 -14.97 10.45
N LEU A 193 -8.85 -13.92 10.97
CA LEU A 193 -7.83 -14.04 12.02
C LEU A 193 -8.40 -14.54 13.35
N ASP A 194 -9.58 -14.06 13.72
CA ASP A 194 -10.27 -14.48 14.95
C ASP A 194 -10.71 -15.94 14.88
N GLU A 195 -11.33 -16.35 13.76
CA GLU A 195 -11.89 -17.70 13.62
C GLU A 195 -10.85 -18.78 13.33
N ARG A 196 -9.79 -18.45 12.59
CA ARG A 196 -8.88 -19.44 12.00
C ARG A 196 -7.41 -19.22 12.34
N GLY A 197 -7.08 -18.14 13.04
CA GLY A 197 -5.74 -17.82 13.52
C GLY A 197 -4.84 -17.11 12.49
N LEU A 198 -3.63 -16.77 12.94
CA LEU A 198 -2.69 -15.87 12.24
C LEU A 198 -2.25 -16.35 10.84
N PHE A 199 -2.33 -17.65 10.56
CA PHE A 199 -1.84 -18.26 9.32
C PHE A 199 -2.95 -18.64 8.34
N ALA A 200 -4.21 -18.44 8.71
CA ALA A 200 -5.36 -18.75 7.86
C ALA A 200 -5.65 -17.72 6.76
N LEU A 201 -4.87 -16.64 6.72
CA LEU A 201 -4.91 -15.65 5.65
C LEU A 201 -4.20 -16.11 4.38
N ASP A 202 -3.66 -17.32 4.36
CA ASP A 202 -3.08 -17.90 3.17
C ASP A 202 -4.18 -18.33 2.18
N GLY A 203 -4.28 -17.66 1.03
CA GLY A 203 -5.26 -17.95 -0.02
C GLY A 203 -6.20 -16.80 -0.36
N LEU A 204 -7.35 -17.14 -0.96
CA LEU A 204 -8.24 -16.16 -1.62
C LEU A 204 -8.77 -15.09 -0.65
N LEU A 205 -9.11 -15.45 0.58
CA LEU A 205 -9.62 -14.51 1.59
C LEU A 205 -8.56 -13.48 1.99
N GLY A 206 -7.31 -13.89 2.13
CA GLY A 206 -6.19 -12.96 2.40
C GLY A 206 -5.88 -12.01 1.24
N MET A 207 -6.37 -12.32 0.03
CA MET A 207 -6.20 -11.48 -1.16
C MET A 207 -7.28 -10.41 -1.35
N ILE A 208 -8.45 -10.54 -0.71
CA ILE A 208 -9.56 -9.60 -0.93
C ILE A 208 -9.17 -8.17 -0.53
N ALA A 209 -8.61 -8.01 0.69
CA ALA A 209 -8.19 -6.71 1.18
C ALA A 209 -7.05 -6.09 0.33
N PRO A 210 -5.95 -6.82 0.02
CA PRO A 210 -4.92 -6.29 -0.86
C PRO A 210 -5.39 -5.95 -2.28
N VAL A 211 -6.23 -6.78 -2.91
CA VAL A 211 -6.73 -6.54 -4.28
C VAL A 211 -7.62 -5.31 -4.31
N THR A 212 -8.54 -5.18 -3.36
CA THR A 212 -9.41 -3.99 -3.28
C THR A 212 -8.62 -2.72 -2.97
N THR A 213 -7.57 -2.81 -2.14
CA THR A 213 -6.63 -1.69 -1.92
C THR A 213 -5.90 -1.32 -3.20
N VAL A 214 -5.39 -2.29 -3.95
CA VAL A 214 -4.70 -2.05 -5.22
C VAL A 214 -5.62 -1.36 -6.22
N LEU A 215 -6.86 -1.85 -6.38
CA LEU A 215 -7.85 -1.23 -7.27
C LEU A 215 -8.13 0.22 -6.87
N TRP A 216 -8.35 0.47 -5.57
CA TRP A 216 -8.54 1.82 -5.07
C TRP A 216 -7.33 2.73 -5.36
N VAL A 217 -6.11 2.25 -5.07
CA VAL A 217 -4.87 2.99 -5.33
C VAL A 217 -4.71 3.31 -6.82
N LEU A 218 -4.94 2.34 -7.71
CA LEU A 218 -4.85 2.54 -9.15
C LEU A 218 -5.84 3.61 -9.62
N CYS A 219 -7.10 3.52 -9.19
CA CYS A 219 -8.12 4.51 -9.54
C CYS A 219 -7.78 5.90 -8.97
N LEU A 220 -7.25 5.98 -7.73
CA LEU A 220 -6.77 7.23 -7.15
C LEU A 220 -5.64 7.83 -7.99
N CYS A 221 -4.64 7.04 -8.37
CA CYS A 221 -3.48 7.50 -9.13
C CYS A 221 -3.88 8.05 -10.51
N VAL A 222 -4.83 7.41 -11.20
CA VAL A 222 -5.35 7.88 -12.49
C VAL A 222 -6.02 9.26 -12.36
N GLN A 223 -6.74 9.49 -11.26
CA GLN A 223 -7.52 10.72 -11.06
C GLN A 223 -6.70 11.87 -10.46
N LEU A 224 -5.63 11.57 -9.72
CA LEU A 224 -4.90 12.51 -8.89
C LEU A 224 -4.36 13.75 -9.65
N PRO A 225 -3.67 13.62 -10.80
CA PRO A 225 -3.17 14.80 -11.53
C PRO A 225 -4.30 15.71 -12.02
N GLY A 226 -5.41 15.14 -12.47
CA GLY A 226 -6.59 15.89 -12.91
C GLY A 226 -7.23 16.67 -11.76
N ARG A 227 -7.34 16.03 -10.59
CA ARG A 227 -7.89 16.64 -9.37
C ARG A 227 -7.04 17.80 -8.86
N VAL A 228 -5.71 17.62 -8.83
CA VAL A 228 -4.78 18.68 -8.44
C VAL A 228 -4.83 19.86 -9.41
N ARG A 229 -4.89 19.60 -10.73
CA ARG A 229 -5.06 20.65 -11.73
C ARG A 229 -6.35 21.44 -11.54
N GLN A 230 -7.49 20.75 -11.36
CA GLN A 230 -8.79 21.40 -11.14
C GLN A 230 -8.78 22.26 -9.87
N ARG A 231 -8.17 21.77 -8.79
CA ARG A 231 -7.99 22.52 -7.54
C ARG A 231 -7.16 23.79 -7.76
N GLY A 232 -6.07 23.71 -8.52
CA GLY A 232 -5.24 24.86 -8.87
C GLY A 232 -6.00 25.93 -9.66
N ILE A 233 -6.81 25.51 -10.65
CA ILE A 233 -7.66 26.41 -11.44
C ILE A 233 -8.70 27.10 -10.54
N ALA A 234 -9.38 26.35 -9.67
CA ALA A 234 -10.37 26.90 -8.76
C ALA A 234 -9.77 27.90 -7.76
N ALA A 235 -8.57 27.63 -7.24
CA ALA A 235 -7.86 28.53 -6.35
C ALA A 235 -7.43 29.83 -7.05
N ALA A 236 -7.05 29.77 -8.32
CA ALA A 236 -6.69 30.95 -9.12
C ALA A 236 -7.90 31.81 -9.51
N ALA A 237 -9.11 31.23 -9.56
CA ALA A 237 -10.35 31.92 -9.88
C ALA A 237 -11.06 32.54 -8.65
N ALA A 238 -10.64 32.20 -7.43
CA ALA A 238 -11.24 32.73 -6.21
C ALA A 238 -10.80 34.20 -6.00
N PRO A 239 -11.73 35.13 -5.69
CA PRO A 239 -11.37 36.52 -5.41
C PRO A 239 -10.44 36.60 -4.19
N ALA A 240 -9.38 37.40 -4.30
CA ALA A 240 -8.50 37.69 -3.17
C ALA A 240 -9.34 38.31 -2.04
N LYS A 241 -9.35 37.64 -0.88
CA LYS A 241 -9.93 38.20 0.34
C LYS A 241 -8.93 39.13 1.01
#